data_AF-A0ABD6RK81-F1
#
_entry.id   AF-A0ABD6RK81-F1
#
_cell.length_a   1.000
_cell.length_b   1.000
_cell.length_c   1.000
_cell.angle_alpha   90.00
_cell.angle_beta   90.00
_cell.angle_gamma   90.00
#
_symmetry.space_group_name_H-M   'P 1'
#
loop_
_entity.id
_entity.type
_entity.pdbx_description
1 polymer ?
#
loop_
_entity_poly.entity_id
_entity_poly.type
_entity_poly.pdbx_seq_one_letter_code
_entity_poly.pdbx_strand_id
1 'polypeptide(L)'
;MSKANNLVTLDGTNPTLDASDLSYEFEKARIKGATDRTVSKDYIDTEKKIMPENFQYLSSFRDPDTGTSGVAFRDKTSGKTIIAYTGTNPNSDFYNDVIKTDGVSIAFGMGHHYDSAYQFYENVLKENGLNPEDVILTGHSLGGNVAQRVALKYNAPETIVYNAAPLYIPAGLSIFSAKNIAAIESDKASFTGNITRITTKQDPLNNISDLVSGVYVGKEYVIPDSGGHMMEDLRAVAGDIKYTIAMDNIKRNMDQGLKRVQSKKDRFKVNDIGTASPNGLSNTELIALDSEQALVVASGLSTTSSATVDLIAAKGTSAVDKALTVFKSLGDVPFGFLLSSDEVRETYNECNINYGTVVEAVDSHCRTVKKTAKTVATSFTNLETKIKAGIEQTVQKDKELQGLIAHG
;
A
#
# COMPACT_ATOMS: atom_id res chain seq x y z
N MET A 1 39.50 0.04 11.11
CA MET A 1 38.10 -0.04 11.58
C MET A 1 37.21 -0.16 10.36
N SER A 2 36.60 -1.32 10.11
CA SER A 2 35.75 -1.53 8.94
C SER A 2 34.44 -0.77 9.15
N LYS A 3 34.09 0.16 8.25
CA LYS A 3 32.71 0.67 8.16
C LYS A 3 31.81 -0.54 7.93
N ALA A 4 31.00 -0.91 8.92
CA ALA A 4 29.98 -1.93 8.74
C ALA A 4 29.10 -1.51 7.55
N ASN A 5 29.10 -2.35 6.51
CA ASN A 5 28.29 -2.17 5.32
C ASN A 5 26.83 -2.44 5.69
N ASN A 6 26.09 -1.40 6.09
CA ASN A 6 24.66 -1.51 6.37
C ASN A 6 23.89 -1.66 5.04
N LEU A 7 23.78 -2.89 4.54
CA LEU A 7 22.81 -3.27 3.51
C LEU A 7 21.42 -3.28 4.17
N VAL A 8 20.43 -2.65 3.54
CA VAL A 8 19.04 -2.71 3.98
C VAL A 8 18.29 -3.64 3.03
N THR A 9 17.99 -4.86 3.51
CA THR A 9 17.14 -5.79 2.75
C THR A 9 15.69 -5.39 2.92
N LEU A 10 15.00 -5.14 1.81
CA LEU A 10 13.56 -4.95 1.82
C LEU A 10 12.90 -6.31 2.02
N ASP A 11 11.94 -6.39 2.94
CA ASP A 11 11.37 -7.66 3.39
C ASP A 11 10.30 -8.25 2.45
N GLY A 12 9.88 -7.49 1.43
CA GLY A 12 8.88 -7.92 0.45
C GLY A 12 7.45 -7.92 0.99
N THR A 13 7.24 -7.46 2.23
CA THR A 13 5.93 -7.51 2.90
C THR A 13 5.00 -6.39 2.48
N ASN A 14 5.54 -5.35 1.85
CA ASN A 14 4.82 -4.23 1.25
C ASN A 14 5.27 -4.01 -0.21
N PRO A 15 4.83 -4.86 -1.16
CA PRO A 15 5.40 -4.89 -2.50
C PRO A 15 5.39 -3.55 -3.25
N THR A 16 4.32 -2.76 -3.14
CA THR A 16 4.25 -1.45 -3.82
C THR A 16 5.16 -0.39 -3.19
N LEU A 17 5.35 -0.45 -1.87
CA LEU A 17 6.30 0.42 -1.14
C LEU A 17 7.74 0.02 -1.47
N ASP A 18 8.00 -1.28 -1.52
CA ASP A 18 9.29 -1.87 -1.93
C ASP A 18 9.69 -1.49 -3.34
N ALA A 19 8.78 -1.64 -4.29
CA ALA A 19 9.04 -1.24 -5.66
C ALA A 19 9.23 0.28 -5.80
N SER A 20 8.45 1.09 -5.07
CA SER A 20 8.61 2.55 -5.07
C SER A 20 9.98 2.96 -4.53
N ASP A 21 10.47 2.32 -3.48
CA ASP A 21 11.78 2.61 -2.89
C ASP A 21 12.93 2.13 -3.78
N LEU A 22 12.83 0.92 -4.37
CA LEU A 22 13.82 0.39 -5.31
C LEU A 22 13.92 1.20 -6.59
N SER A 23 12.85 1.88 -7.01
CA SER A 23 12.86 2.70 -8.23
C SER A 23 13.98 3.76 -8.23
N TYR A 24 14.37 4.27 -7.05
CA TYR A 24 15.49 5.20 -6.90
C TYR A 24 16.84 4.54 -7.15
N GLU A 25 17.02 3.28 -6.74
CA GLU A 25 18.28 2.55 -6.94
C GLU A 25 18.48 2.17 -8.41
N PHE A 26 17.41 1.76 -9.07
CA PHE A 26 17.44 1.51 -10.52
C PHE A 26 17.69 2.79 -11.32
N GLU A 27 17.09 3.92 -10.95
CA GLU A 27 17.39 5.21 -11.58
C GLU A 27 18.87 5.58 -11.42
N LYS A 28 19.41 5.52 -10.19
CA LYS A 28 20.82 5.84 -9.91
C LYS A 28 21.77 4.95 -10.71
N ALA A 29 21.46 3.66 -10.86
CA ALA A 29 22.26 2.76 -11.70
C ALA A 29 22.22 3.19 -13.18
N ARG A 30 21.05 3.56 -13.72
CA ARG A 30 20.94 4.09 -15.08
C ARG A 30 21.72 5.40 -15.26
N ILE A 31 21.70 6.30 -14.28
CA ILE A 31 22.51 7.54 -14.28
C ILE A 31 24.00 7.22 -14.35
N LYS A 32 24.45 6.17 -13.65
CA LYS A 32 25.84 5.69 -13.69
C LYS A 32 26.20 4.91 -14.96
N GLY A 33 25.27 4.75 -15.90
CA GLY A 33 25.51 4.09 -17.19
C GLY A 33 25.13 2.62 -17.25
N ALA A 34 24.39 2.09 -16.27
CA ALA A 34 23.93 0.71 -16.32
C ALA A 34 22.99 0.46 -17.51
N THR A 35 23.25 -0.64 -18.23
CA THR A 35 22.44 -1.08 -19.37
C THR A 35 21.40 -2.11 -18.93
N ASP A 36 20.48 -2.52 -19.81
CA ASP A 36 19.48 -3.55 -19.48
C ASP A 36 20.13 -4.87 -19.04
N ARG A 37 21.35 -5.12 -19.53
CA ARG A 37 22.16 -6.31 -19.21
C ARG A 37 22.83 -6.23 -17.83
N THR A 38 23.08 -5.04 -17.31
CA THR A 38 23.89 -4.83 -16.10
C THR A 38 23.09 -4.25 -14.93
N VAL A 39 21.99 -3.54 -15.20
CA VAL A 39 21.22 -2.82 -14.17
C VAL A 39 20.69 -3.71 -13.04
N SER A 40 20.33 -4.96 -13.33
CA SER A 40 19.89 -5.93 -12.30
C SER A 40 21.00 -6.35 -11.33
N LYS A 41 22.26 -6.04 -11.64
CA LYS A 41 23.42 -6.22 -10.75
C LYS A 41 23.86 -4.88 -10.16
N ASP A 42 23.92 -3.85 -10.99
CA ASP A 42 24.50 -2.55 -10.64
C ASP A 42 23.61 -1.72 -9.70
N TYR A 43 22.30 -2.03 -9.59
CA TYR A 43 21.39 -1.28 -8.69
C TYR A 43 21.78 -1.36 -7.20
N ILE A 44 22.49 -2.39 -6.77
CA ILE A 44 22.90 -2.54 -5.36
C ILE A 44 24.05 -1.59 -5.00
N ASP A 45 24.80 -1.12 -5.99
CA ASP A 45 26.03 -0.32 -5.82
C ASP A 45 25.77 1.18 -5.59
N THR A 46 24.51 1.60 -5.46
CA THR A 46 24.11 3.01 -5.30
C THR A 46 23.82 3.37 -3.84
N GLU A 47 22.90 2.68 -3.16
CA GLU A 47 22.61 2.86 -1.72
C GLU A 47 22.36 1.56 -0.95
N LYS A 48 22.80 0.41 -1.48
CA LYS A 48 22.84 -0.86 -0.73
C LYS A 48 21.45 -1.35 -0.28
N LYS A 49 20.38 -1.05 -1.02
CA LYS A 49 19.06 -1.69 -0.83
C LYS A 49 19.01 -2.98 -1.63
N ILE A 50 18.66 -4.08 -0.97
CA ILE A 50 18.57 -5.39 -1.62
C ILE A 50 17.11 -5.62 -2.01
N MET A 51 16.89 -5.95 -3.29
CA MET A 51 15.59 -6.34 -3.82
C MET A 51 15.05 -7.58 -3.07
N PRO A 52 13.78 -7.60 -2.66
CA PRO A 52 13.19 -8.73 -1.97
C PRO A 52 13.27 -10.02 -2.78
N GLU A 53 13.40 -11.17 -2.12
CA GLU A 53 13.45 -12.47 -2.80
C GLU A 53 12.18 -12.78 -3.59
N ASN A 54 11.02 -12.25 -3.20
CA ASN A 54 9.77 -12.42 -3.94
C ASN A 54 9.70 -11.58 -5.22
N PHE A 55 10.63 -10.65 -5.45
CA PHE A 55 10.65 -9.86 -6.68
C PHE A 55 11.48 -10.54 -7.77
N GLN A 56 11.02 -10.38 -9.00
CA GLN A 56 11.78 -10.65 -10.20
C GLN A 56 11.78 -9.37 -11.04
N TYR A 57 12.98 -8.82 -11.29
CA TYR A 57 13.15 -7.69 -12.21
C TYR A 57 12.66 -8.06 -13.62
N LEU A 58 11.92 -7.14 -14.25
CA LEU A 58 11.46 -7.27 -15.63
C LEU A 58 12.14 -6.26 -16.55
N SER A 59 11.99 -4.96 -16.25
CA SER A 59 12.54 -3.87 -17.07
C SER A 59 12.68 -2.59 -16.26
N SER A 60 13.49 -1.66 -16.73
CA SER A 60 13.62 -0.31 -16.17
C SER A 60 14.04 0.66 -17.26
N PHE A 61 13.69 1.93 -17.12
CA PHE A 61 14.11 2.98 -18.05
C PHE A 61 14.48 4.25 -17.29
N ARG A 62 15.25 5.10 -17.98
CA ARG A 62 15.44 6.50 -17.61
C ARG A 62 15.50 7.32 -18.88
N ASP A 63 14.59 8.26 -19.01
CA ASP A 63 14.58 9.26 -20.07
C ASP A 63 15.54 10.40 -19.68
N PRO A 64 16.65 10.61 -20.40
CA PRO A 64 17.60 11.66 -20.08
C PRO A 64 17.08 13.07 -20.33
N ASP A 65 16.07 13.25 -21.20
CA ASP A 65 15.56 14.55 -21.60
C ASP A 65 14.54 15.07 -20.58
N THR A 66 13.67 14.19 -20.09
CA THR A 66 12.62 14.54 -19.12
C THR A 66 12.99 14.21 -17.68
N GLY A 67 13.97 13.34 -17.48
CA GLY A 67 14.31 12.78 -16.17
C GLY A 67 13.34 11.72 -15.67
N THR A 68 12.26 11.40 -16.40
CA THR A 68 11.31 10.35 -16.01
C THR A 68 12.00 8.99 -15.99
N SER A 69 11.80 8.24 -14.92
CA SER A 69 12.28 6.87 -14.81
C SER A 69 11.26 5.96 -14.14
N GLY A 70 11.46 4.67 -14.36
CA GLY A 70 10.63 3.65 -13.73
C GLY A 70 11.26 2.27 -13.83
N VAL A 71 10.73 1.36 -13.04
CA VAL A 71 11.13 -0.04 -12.96
C VAL A 71 9.91 -0.92 -12.80
N ALA A 72 9.96 -2.11 -13.42
CA ALA A 72 8.92 -3.12 -13.34
C ALA A 72 9.45 -4.39 -12.69
N PHE A 73 8.68 -4.92 -11.75
CA PHE A 73 8.96 -6.18 -11.06
C PHE A 73 7.76 -7.11 -11.17
N ARG A 74 8.00 -8.42 -11.34
CA ARG A 74 7.01 -9.44 -11.02
C ARG A 74 7.10 -9.74 -9.54
N ASP A 75 6.00 -9.57 -8.81
CA ASP A 75 5.87 -10.10 -7.45
C ASP A 75 5.44 -11.57 -7.53
N LYS A 76 6.34 -12.48 -7.19
CA LYS A 76 6.11 -13.93 -7.25
C LYS A 76 5.05 -14.40 -6.26
N THR A 77 4.81 -13.63 -5.19
CA THR A 77 3.81 -13.96 -4.17
C THR A 77 2.39 -13.78 -4.70
N SER A 78 2.10 -12.63 -5.30
CA SER A 78 0.78 -12.34 -5.87
C SER A 78 0.61 -12.77 -7.33
N GLY A 79 1.72 -12.98 -8.06
CA GLY A 79 1.73 -13.21 -9.50
C GLY A 79 1.55 -11.94 -10.33
N LYS A 80 1.28 -10.79 -9.70
CA LYS A 80 1.06 -9.49 -10.34
C LYS A 80 2.36 -8.79 -10.70
N THR A 81 2.30 -7.91 -11.69
CA THR A 81 3.42 -7.05 -12.08
C THR A 81 3.27 -5.68 -11.45
N ILE A 82 4.31 -5.19 -10.78
CA ILE A 82 4.35 -3.87 -10.16
C ILE A 82 5.23 -2.96 -11.01
N ILE A 83 4.67 -1.86 -11.50
CA ILE A 83 5.39 -0.82 -12.23
C ILE A 83 5.52 0.40 -11.33
N ALA A 84 6.74 0.70 -10.92
CA ALA A 84 7.08 1.80 -10.04
C ALA A 84 7.73 2.94 -10.82
N TYR A 85 7.24 4.17 -10.65
CA TYR A 85 7.86 5.38 -11.18
C TYR A 85 8.64 6.10 -10.09
N THR A 86 9.83 6.60 -10.45
CA THR A 86 10.72 7.25 -9.49
C THR A 86 10.31 8.69 -9.26
N GLY A 87 10.37 9.15 -8.01
CA GLY A 87 10.24 10.57 -7.69
C GLY A 87 11.54 11.33 -7.91
N THR A 88 11.56 12.62 -7.61
CA THR A 88 12.78 13.42 -7.70
C THR A 88 13.83 12.91 -6.70
N ASN A 89 15.07 12.72 -7.14
CA ASN A 89 16.19 12.34 -6.28
C ASN A 89 16.78 13.62 -5.63
N PRO A 90 16.57 13.87 -4.33
CA PRO A 90 16.92 15.15 -3.73
C PRO A 90 18.41 15.18 -3.37
N ASN A 91 19.15 16.17 -3.87
CA ASN A 91 20.40 16.56 -3.26
C ASN A 91 20.07 17.56 -2.13
N SER A 92 19.65 17.03 -0.98
CA SER A 92 19.58 17.71 0.33
C SER A 92 18.67 18.93 0.53
N ASP A 93 17.85 19.39 -0.44
CA ASP A 93 16.95 20.54 -0.19
C ASP A 93 15.55 20.37 -0.83
N PHE A 94 14.80 19.36 -0.40
CA PHE A 94 13.51 18.95 -1.00
C PHE A 94 12.47 20.08 -1.13
N TYR A 95 12.36 20.99 -0.15
CA TYR A 95 11.40 22.09 -0.17
C TYR A 95 11.71 23.14 -1.25
N ASN A 96 12.98 23.52 -1.38
CA ASN A 96 13.39 24.47 -2.41
C ASN A 96 13.47 23.80 -3.79
N ASP A 97 13.96 22.55 -3.87
CA ASP A 97 14.17 21.86 -5.14
C ASP A 97 12.87 21.54 -5.90
N VAL A 98 11.81 21.14 -5.18
CA VAL A 98 10.54 20.70 -5.82
C VAL A 98 9.59 21.85 -6.11
N ILE A 99 9.61 22.92 -5.29
CA ILE A 99 8.68 24.05 -5.42
C ILE A 99 9.30 25.23 -6.20
N LYS A 100 10.63 25.40 -6.23
CA LYS A 100 11.27 26.62 -6.78
C LYS A 100 12.17 26.44 -8.01
N THR A 101 12.47 25.21 -8.46
CA THR A 101 13.52 24.99 -9.49
C THR A 101 12.96 24.76 -10.90
N ASP A 102 13.52 25.48 -11.88
CA ASP A 102 13.00 25.65 -13.24
C ASP A 102 12.92 24.37 -14.12
N GLY A 103 13.63 23.28 -13.83
CA GLY A 103 13.64 22.09 -14.73
C GLY A 103 12.49 21.11 -14.49
N VAL A 104 12.36 20.65 -13.24
CA VAL A 104 11.41 19.60 -12.83
C VAL A 104 9.98 20.15 -12.79
N SER A 105 9.78 21.37 -12.29
CA SER A 105 8.45 22.00 -12.24
C SER A 105 7.90 22.33 -13.65
N ILE A 106 8.73 22.72 -14.62
CA ILE A 106 8.30 22.92 -16.01
C ILE A 106 7.87 21.60 -16.65
N ALA A 107 8.62 20.51 -16.44
CA ALA A 107 8.23 19.18 -16.88
C ALA A 107 6.90 18.75 -16.25
N PHE A 108 6.77 18.94 -14.92
CA PHE A 108 5.58 18.64 -14.12
C PHE A 108 4.32 19.27 -14.72
N GLY A 109 4.41 20.52 -15.20
CA GLY A 109 3.29 21.25 -15.78
C GLY A 109 2.96 20.93 -17.25
N MET A 110 3.99 20.82 -18.09
CA MET A 110 3.79 20.70 -19.54
C MET A 110 3.42 19.29 -20.01
N GLY A 111 3.49 18.28 -19.14
CA GLY A 111 3.07 16.90 -19.45
C GLY A 111 4.05 16.11 -20.31
N HIS A 112 5.16 16.71 -20.73
CA HIS A 112 6.22 16.03 -21.52
C HIS A 112 6.82 14.81 -20.82
N HIS A 113 6.79 14.78 -19.50
CA HIS A 113 7.32 13.68 -18.70
C HIS A 113 6.41 12.44 -18.69
N TYR A 114 5.17 12.54 -19.19
CA TYR A 114 4.23 11.41 -19.23
C TYR A 114 4.45 10.47 -20.42
N ASP A 115 4.93 10.98 -21.56
CA ASP A 115 5.04 10.17 -22.78
C ASP A 115 6.02 9.01 -22.62
N SER A 116 7.17 9.24 -21.98
CA SER A 116 8.13 8.18 -21.69
C SER A 116 7.61 7.18 -20.65
N ALA A 117 6.82 7.63 -19.67
CA ALA A 117 6.13 6.74 -18.73
C ALA A 117 5.08 5.86 -19.42
N TYR A 118 4.31 6.43 -20.35
CA TYR A 118 3.34 5.69 -21.16
C TYR A 118 4.00 4.63 -22.03
N GLN A 119 5.07 5.00 -22.73
CA GLN A 119 5.84 4.06 -23.54
C GLN A 119 6.43 2.94 -22.68
N PHE A 120 6.94 3.26 -21.49
CA PHE A 120 7.45 2.24 -20.57
C PHE A 120 6.35 1.27 -20.14
N TYR A 121 5.17 1.77 -19.75
CA TYR A 121 4.02 0.93 -19.41
C TYR A 121 3.66 -0.02 -20.56
N GLU A 122 3.52 0.51 -21.78
CA GLU A 122 3.20 -0.28 -22.98
C GLU A 122 4.28 -1.32 -23.29
N ASN A 123 5.55 -0.96 -23.20
CA ASN A 123 6.68 -1.87 -23.46
C ASN A 123 6.71 -2.99 -22.42
N VAL A 124 6.57 -2.68 -21.13
CA VAL A 124 6.53 -3.69 -20.06
C VAL A 124 5.42 -4.70 -20.34
N LEU A 125 4.21 -4.24 -20.68
CA LEU A 125 3.11 -5.14 -21.02
C LEU A 125 3.41 -6.01 -22.23
N LYS A 126 3.85 -5.38 -23.34
CA LYS A 126 4.05 -6.05 -24.63
C LYS A 126 5.20 -7.06 -24.58
N GLU A 127 6.35 -6.65 -24.04
CA GLU A 127 7.57 -7.47 -24.02
C GLU A 127 7.47 -8.65 -23.06
N ASN A 128 6.63 -8.54 -22.03
CA ASN A 128 6.44 -9.60 -21.03
C ASN A 128 5.10 -10.36 -21.20
N GLY A 129 4.33 -10.07 -22.25
CA GLY A 129 3.05 -10.73 -22.53
C GLY A 129 2.02 -10.60 -21.40
N LEU A 130 1.95 -9.42 -20.78
CA LEU A 130 1.14 -9.19 -19.57
C LEU A 130 -0.28 -8.75 -19.92
N ASN A 131 -1.23 -9.20 -19.10
CA ASN A 131 -2.57 -8.63 -19.06
C ASN A 131 -2.54 -7.31 -18.24
N PRO A 132 -3.08 -6.19 -18.75
CA PRO A 132 -3.22 -4.96 -17.98
C PRO A 132 -3.91 -5.12 -16.62
N GLU A 133 -4.82 -6.09 -16.50
CA GLU A 133 -5.54 -6.41 -15.25
C GLU A 133 -4.63 -6.96 -14.14
N ASP A 134 -3.44 -7.46 -14.49
CA ASP A 134 -2.46 -8.01 -13.56
C ASP A 134 -1.38 -6.99 -13.16
N VAL A 135 -1.58 -5.71 -13.50
CA VAL A 135 -0.63 -4.63 -13.19
C VAL A 135 -1.08 -3.80 -11.99
N ILE A 136 -0.13 -3.56 -11.09
CA ILE A 136 -0.23 -2.56 -10.02
C ILE A 136 0.74 -1.42 -10.33
N LEU A 137 0.25 -0.19 -10.32
CA LEU A 137 1.11 0.99 -10.46
C LEU A 137 1.48 1.54 -9.08
N THR A 138 2.70 2.08 -8.95
CA THR A 138 3.15 2.71 -7.72
C THR A 138 4.16 3.82 -7.99
N GLY A 139 4.39 4.65 -6.98
CA GLY A 139 5.40 5.68 -7.02
C GLY A 139 5.32 6.59 -5.80
N HIS A 140 6.44 7.25 -5.53
CA HIS A 140 6.61 8.20 -4.45
C HIS A 140 6.77 9.62 -5.00
N SER A 141 6.25 10.64 -4.32
CA SER A 141 6.45 12.05 -4.71
C SER A 141 5.98 12.32 -6.16
N LEU A 142 6.85 12.86 -7.02
CA LEU A 142 6.64 12.98 -8.47
C LEU A 142 6.32 11.63 -9.14
N GLY A 143 6.97 10.53 -8.73
CA GLY A 143 6.65 9.20 -9.24
C GLY A 143 5.22 8.79 -8.94
N GLY A 144 4.66 9.25 -7.81
CA GLY A 144 3.25 9.09 -7.48
C GLY A 144 2.31 9.89 -8.39
N ASN A 145 2.71 11.08 -8.86
CA ASN A 145 1.97 11.81 -9.89
C ASN A 145 1.97 11.04 -11.22
N VAL A 146 3.14 10.58 -11.67
CA VAL A 146 3.28 9.81 -12.91
C VAL A 146 2.43 8.54 -12.86
N ALA A 147 2.51 7.79 -11.76
CA ALA A 147 1.71 6.59 -11.55
C ALA A 147 0.20 6.87 -11.64
N GLN A 148 -0.29 7.94 -11.00
CA GLN A 148 -1.70 8.35 -11.11
C GLN A 148 -2.08 8.70 -12.55
N ARG A 149 -1.22 9.43 -13.27
CA ARG A 149 -1.51 9.83 -14.65
C ARG A 149 -1.55 8.62 -15.59
N VAL A 150 -0.64 7.67 -15.44
CA VAL A 150 -0.62 6.39 -16.19
C VAL A 150 -1.86 5.58 -15.85
N ALA A 151 -2.24 5.50 -14.57
CA ALA A 151 -3.45 4.81 -14.12
C ALA A 151 -4.70 5.34 -14.82
N LEU A 152 -4.85 6.67 -14.87
CA LEU A 152 -5.94 7.33 -15.57
C LEU A 152 -5.97 7.00 -17.06
N LYS A 153 -4.82 7.10 -17.74
CA LYS A 153 -4.73 6.88 -19.20
C LYS A 153 -5.07 5.44 -19.61
N TYR A 154 -4.58 4.47 -18.86
CA TYR A 154 -4.72 3.04 -19.20
C TYR A 154 -5.79 2.32 -18.37
N ASN A 155 -6.54 3.06 -17.56
CA ASN A 155 -7.54 2.52 -16.64
C ASN A 155 -7.00 1.38 -15.76
N ALA A 156 -5.80 1.57 -15.18
CA ALA A 156 -5.14 0.53 -14.40
C ALA A 156 -6.01 0.10 -13.19
N PRO A 157 -6.14 -1.21 -12.92
CA PRO A 157 -7.09 -1.71 -11.93
C PRO A 157 -6.74 -1.31 -10.50
N GLU A 158 -5.44 -1.20 -10.20
CA GLU A 158 -4.90 -0.93 -8.87
C GLU A 158 -3.67 -0.03 -8.97
N THR A 159 -3.66 1.01 -8.15
CA THR A 159 -2.56 1.97 -8.05
C THR A 159 -2.42 2.45 -6.62
N ILE A 160 -1.22 2.35 -6.06
CA ILE A 160 -0.92 2.75 -4.69
C ILE A 160 0.24 3.72 -4.73
N VAL A 161 0.04 4.95 -4.25
CA VAL A 161 1.06 6.01 -4.33
C VAL A 161 1.34 6.59 -2.96
N TYR A 162 2.59 7.03 -2.76
CA TYR A 162 3.12 7.43 -1.45
C TYR A 162 3.58 8.89 -1.47
N ASN A 163 3.10 9.70 -0.52
CA ASN A 163 3.37 11.14 -0.44
C ASN A 163 3.32 11.81 -1.83
N ALA A 164 2.29 11.43 -2.59
CA ALA A 164 2.27 11.71 -4.01
C ALA A 164 2.03 13.20 -4.25
N ALA A 165 2.72 13.75 -5.25
CA ALA A 165 2.42 15.08 -5.74
C ALA A 165 1.02 15.12 -6.40
N PRO A 166 0.33 16.28 -6.39
CA PRO A 166 -0.98 16.43 -7.05
C PRO A 166 -0.83 16.24 -8.56
N LEU A 167 -1.90 15.81 -9.25
CA LEU A 167 -1.96 15.76 -10.72
C LEU A 167 -1.73 17.15 -11.33
N TYR A 168 -2.34 18.18 -10.75
CA TYR A 168 -2.11 19.58 -11.08
C TYR A 168 -2.62 20.50 -9.95
N ILE A 169 -2.28 21.79 -9.99
CA ILE A 169 -2.79 22.81 -9.05
C ILE A 169 -3.67 23.81 -9.84
N PRO A 170 -4.93 24.07 -9.45
CA PRO A 170 -5.80 25.05 -10.11
C PRO A 170 -5.22 26.47 -10.04
N ALA A 171 -5.36 27.21 -11.14
CA ALA A 171 -4.84 28.55 -11.43
C ALA A 171 -4.38 29.41 -10.22
N GLY A 172 -3.06 29.63 -10.17
CA GLY A 172 -2.34 30.52 -9.23
C GLY A 172 -0.82 30.51 -9.45
N LEU A 173 -0.29 29.46 -10.11
CA LEU A 173 1.13 29.24 -10.42
C LEU A 173 1.33 28.54 -11.79
N SER A 174 0.44 28.78 -12.78
CA SER A 174 0.18 27.83 -13.89
C SER A 174 1.39 27.56 -14.83
N ILE A 175 2.16 26.53 -14.47
CA ILE A 175 3.09 25.77 -15.32
C ILE A 175 2.36 24.70 -16.17
N PHE A 176 1.08 24.44 -15.89
CA PHE A 176 0.28 23.39 -16.57
C PHE A 176 -0.50 23.88 -17.79
N SER A 177 -0.43 23.16 -18.91
CA SER A 177 -1.21 23.49 -20.09
C SER A 177 -2.70 23.14 -19.92
N ALA A 178 -3.60 24.01 -20.39
CA ALA A 178 -5.05 23.76 -20.36
C ALA A 178 -5.45 22.46 -21.08
N LYS A 179 -4.69 22.05 -22.11
CA LYS A 179 -4.88 20.78 -22.82
C LYS A 179 -4.61 19.58 -21.91
N ASN A 180 -3.56 19.62 -21.10
CA ASN A 180 -3.24 18.53 -20.17
C ASN A 180 -4.30 18.41 -19.08
N ILE A 181 -4.78 19.53 -18.55
CA ILE A 181 -5.87 19.54 -17.55
C ILE A 181 -7.13 18.92 -18.15
N ALA A 182 -7.52 19.31 -19.36
CA ALA A 182 -8.69 18.74 -20.03
C ALA A 182 -8.56 17.23 -20.27
N ALA A 183 -7.37 16.75 -20.66
CA ALA A 183 -7.11 15.32 -20.82
C ALA A 183 -7.22 14.57 -19.48
N ILE A 184 -6.66 15.13 -18.40
CA ILE A 184 -6.77 14.55 -17.05
C ILE A 184 -8.23 14.46 -16.60
N GLU A 185 -9.01 15.53 -16.76
CA GLU A 185 -10.43 15.53 -16.39
C GLU A 185 -11.25 14.55 -17.23
N SER A 186 -10.94 14.42 -18.52
CA SER A 186 -11.56 13.40 -19.38
C SER A 186 -11.25 11.99 -18.90
N ASP A 187 -9.97 11.68 -18.66
CA ASP A 187 -9.56 10.33 -18.22
C ASP A 187 -10.14 9.99 -16.84
N LYS A 188 -10.20 10.96 -15.92
CA LYS A 188 -10.86 10.83 -14.60
C LYS A 188 -12.33 10.45 -14.72
N ALA A 189 -13.06 11.00 -15.70
CA ALA A 189 -14.49 10.71 -15.87
C ALA A 189 -14.76 9.27 -16.33
N SER A 190 -13.83 8.67 -17.08
CA SER A 190 -13.92 7.27 -17.54
C SER A 190 -13.24 6.25 -16.63
N PHE A 191 -12.47 6.69 -15.64
CA PHE A 191 -11.65 5.81 -14.81
C PHE A 191 -12.51 4.93 -13.88
N THR A 192 -12.29 3.62 -13.96
CA THR A 192 -12.97 2.61 -13.12
C THR A 192 -12.02 1.87 -12.19
N GLY A 193 -10.71 2.09 -12.32
CA GLY A 193 -9.70 1.52 -11.45
C GLY A 193 -9.71 2.10 -10.03
N ASN A 194 -8.78 1.63 -9.20
CA ASN A 194 -8.64 2.11 -7.83
C ASN A 194 -7.29 2.80 -7.64
N ILE A 195 -7.32 4.01 -7.09
CA ILE A 195 -6.12 4.74 -6.66
C ILE A 195 -6.21 4.95 -5.15
N THR A 196 -5.21 4.43 -4.44
CA THR A 196 -5.03 4.61 -2.99
C THR A 196 -3.81 5.50 -2.76
N ARG A 197 -4.03 6.67 -2.17
CA ARG A 197 -2.97 7.62 -1.80
C ARG A 197 -2.64 7.45 -0.33
N ILE A 198 -1.39 7.15 -0.03
CA ILE A 198 -0.86 7.03 1.33
C ILE A 198 0.00 8.26 1.59
N THR A 199 -0.38 9.05 2.59
CA THR A 199 0.27 10.33 2.92
C THR A 199 0.75 10.28 4.37
N THR A 200 2.00 10.65 4.64
CA THR A 200 2.48 10.84 6.02
C THR A 200 1.97 12.17 6.58
N LYS A 201 1.77 12.24 7.90
CA LYS A 201 1.07 13.36 8.55
C LYS A 201 1.84 14.67 8.44
N GLN A 202 3.16 14.63 8.46
CA GLN A 202 4.02 15.81 8.42
C GLN A 202 4.55 16.09 7.01
N ASP A 203 4.01 15.45 5.97
CA ASP A 203 4.48 15.67 4.60
C ASP A 203 4.27 17.13 4.17
N PRO A 204 5.34 17.93 3.97
CA PRO A 204 5.21 19.32 3.53
C PRO A 204 4.60 19.45 2.14
N LEU A 205 4.81 18.49 1.23
CA LEU A 205 4.32 18.57 -0.14
C LEU A 205 2.79 18.49 -0.18
N ASN A 206 2.21 17.44 0.41
CA ASN A 206 0.77 17.28 0.48
C ASN A 206 0.12 18.38 1.33
N ASN A 207 0.72 18.77 2.46
CA ASN A 207 0.19 19.86 3.29
C ASN A 207 0.10 21.19 2.52
N ILE A 208 1.11 21.54 1.71
CA ILE A 208 1.06 22.75 0.88
C ILE A 208 0.04 22.60 -0.24
N SER A 209 0.02 21.44 -0.90
CA SER A 209 -0.91 21.14 -1.99
C SER A 209 -2.37 21.32 -1.55
N ASP A 210 -2.71 20.88 -0.33
CA ASP A 210 -4.05 21.05 0.24
C ASP A 210 -4.43 22.54 0.42
N LEU A 211 -3.49 23.39 0.85
CA LEU A 211 -3.71 24.84 0.95
C LEU A 211 -4.01 25.49 -0.41
N VAL A 212 -3.41 24.99 -1.48
CA VAL A 212 -3.56 25.52 -2.84
C VAL A 212 -4.54 24.72 -3.69
N SER A 213 -5.36 23.86 -3.07
CA SER A 213 -6.38 23.04 -3.74
C SER A 213 -5.82 22.15 -4.85
N GLY A 214 -4.65 21.54 -4.63
CA GLY A 214 -4.06 20.56 -5.53
C GLY A 214 -5.06 19.45 -5.88
N VAL A 215 -5.11 19.10 -7.16
CA VAL A 215 -6.06 18.11 -7.67
C VAL A 215 -5.43 16.73 -7.62
N TYR A 216 -6.13 15.83 -6.95
CA TYR A 216 -5.79 14.43 -6.82
C TYR A 216 -6.91 13.55 -7.38
N VAL A 217 -6.63 12.25 -7.48
CA VAL A 217 -7.61 11.22 -7.79
C VAL A 217 -7.52 10.10 -6.75
N GLY A 218 -8.61 9.34 -6.60
CA GLY A 218 -8.66 8.21 -5.69
C GLY A 218 -8.88 8.62 -4.23
N LYS A 219 -8.67 7.66 -3.34
CA LYS A 219 -8.91 7.80 -1.91
C LYS A 219 -7.60 8.01 -1.17
N GLU A 220 -7.59 9.02 -0.29
CA GLU A 220 -6.44 9.30 0.57
C GLU A 220 -6.57 8.69 1.96
N TYR A 221 -5.43 8.24 2.46
CA TYR A 221 -5.22 7.84 3.83
C TYR A 221 -3.99 8.54 4.38
N VAL A 222 -4.21 9.41 5.36
CA VAL A 222 -3.15 10.05 6.11
C VAL A 222 -2.76 9.14 7.29
N ILE A 223 -1.52 8.67 7.31
CA ILE A 223 -1.01 7.81 8.39
C ILE A 223 -0.77 8.68 9.63
N PRO A 224 -1.45 8.45 10.76
CA PRO A 224 -1.23 9.22 11.98
C PRO A 224 0.18 8.97 12.54
N ASP A 225 0.67 9.92 13.35
CA ASP A 225 1.96 9.81 14.06
C ASP A 225 3.16 9.44 13.16
N SER A 226 3.13 9.91 11.91
CA SER A 226 4.14 9.63 10.89
C SER A 226 4.95 10.88 10.51
N GLY A 227 6.08 10.66 9.85
CA GLY A 227 7.10 11.65 9.55
C GLY A 227 6.81 12.53 8.32
N GLY A 228 7.89 13.05 7.73
CA GLY A 228 7.87 13.98 6.61
C GLY A 228 7.73 13.28 5.25
N HIS A 229 8.31 13.89 4.22
CA HIS A 229 8.10 13.48 2.83
C HIS A 229 8.83 12.18 2.45
N MET A 230 9.98 11.89 3.05
CA MET A 230 10.98 10.99 2.45
C MET A 230 10.58 9.51 2.51
N MET A 231 11.23 8.68 1.68
CA MET A 231 10.99 7.23 1.75
C MET A 231 11.30 6.66 3.13
N GLU A 232 12.29 7.18 3.85
CA GLU A 232 12.60 6.77 5.23
C GLU A 232 11.44 7.02 6.20
N ASP A 233 10.69 8.12 6.04
CA ASP A 233 9.52 8.44 6.84
C ASP A 233 8.40 7.41 6.61
N LEU A 234 8.17 7.06 5.34
CA LEU A 234 7.21 6.02 4.95
C LEU A 234 7.63 4.63 5.45
N ARG A 235 8.94 4.33 5.41
CA ARG A 235 9.50 3.08 5.94
C ARG A 235 9.33 2.95 7.45
N ALA A 236 9.48 4.04 8.19
CA ALA A 236 9.26 4.06 9.63
C ALA A 236 7.84 3.66 10.03
N VAL A 237 6.85 3.83 9.13
CA VAL A 237 5.44 3.48 9.35
C VAL A 237 4.92 2.39 8.39
N ALA A 238 5.82 1.58 7.81
CA ALA A 238 5.48 0.55 6.82
C ALA A 238 4.40 -0.45 7.31
N GLY A 239 4.37 -0.77 8.61
CA GLY A 239 3.32 -1.62 9.20
C GLY A 239 1.92 -0.98 9.18
N ASP A 240 1.82 0.31 9.45
CA ASP A 240 0.56 1.06 9.39
C ASP A 240 0.06 1.22 7.95
N ILE A 241 1.00 1.46 7.03
CA ILE A 241 0.73 1.50 5.59
C ILE A 241 0.14 0.15 5.12
N LYS A 242 0.79 -0.95 5.49
CA LYS A 242 0.34 -2.31 5.16
C LYS A 242 -1.10 -2.55 5.62
N TYR A 243 -1.36 -2.23 6.88
CA TYR A 243 -2.68 -2.40 7.48
C TYR A 243 -3.72 -1.53 6.80
N THR A 244 -3.38 -0.27 6.50
CA THR A 244 -4.28 0.68 5.83
C THR A 244 -4.69 0.17 4.44
N ILE A 245 -3.73 -0.30 3.64
CA ILE A 245 -4.00 -0.87 2.31
C ILE A 245 -4.86 -2.14 2.43
N ALA A 246 -4.53 -3.04 3.36
CA ALA A 246 -5.32 -4.25 3.60
C ALA A 246 -6.77 -3.91 3.99
N MET A 247 -6.96 -2.94 4.89
CA MET A 247 -8.28 -2.50 5.33
C MET A 247 -9.09 -1.82 4.22
N ASP A 248 -8.44 -1.02 3.37
CA ASP A 248 -9.09 -0.45 2.19
C ASP A 248 -9.58 -1.54 1.23
N ASN A 249 -8.73 -2.53 0.93
CA ASN A 249 -9.07 -3.68 0.11
C ASN A 249 -10.24 -4.49 0.69
N ILE A 250 -10.22 -4.79 2.00
CA ILE A 250 -11.30 -5.50 2.68
C ILE A 250 -12.61 -4.71 2.60
N LYS A 251 -12.57 -3.41 2.87
CA LYS A 251 -13.75 -2.54 2.79
C LYS A 251 -14.33 -2.50 1.39
N ARG A 252 -13.48 -2.33 0.36
CA ARG A 252 -13.92 -2.33 -1.05
C ARG A 252 -14.56 -3.66 -1.43
N ASN A 253 -13.96 -4.78 -1.06
CA ASN A 253 -14.51 -6.12 -1.34
C ASN A 253 -15.86 -6.33 -0.64
N MET A 254 -15.98 -5.89 0.61
CA MET A 254 -17.23 -5.96 1.36
C MET A 254 -18.33 -5.09 0.71
N ASP A 255 -18.01 -3.84 0.37
CA ASP A 255 -18.95 -2.91 -0.28
C ASP A 255 -19.41 -3.46 -1.65
N GLN A 256 -18.50 -4.04 -2.43
CA GLN A 256 -18.83 -4.69 -3.69
C GLN A 256 -19.71 -5.93 -3.49
N GLY A 257 -19.39 -6.78 -2.51
CA GLY A 257 -20.19 -7.95 -2.15
C GLY A 257 -21.61 -7.56 -1.77
N LEU A 258 -21.77 -6.55 -0.90
CA LEU A 258 -23.07 -6.04 -0.49
C LEU A 258 -23.86 -5.41 -1.64
N LYS A 259 -23.19 -4.67 -2.54
CA LYS A 259 -23.82 -4.14 -3.76
C LYS A 259 -24.34 -5.25 -4.68
N ARG A 260 -23.62 -6.38 -4.79
CA ARG A 260 -24.08 -7.54 -5.57
C ARG A 260 -25.33 -8.17 -4.97
N VAL A 261 -25.36 -8.33 -3.64
CA VAL A 261 -26.56 -8.81 -2.92
C VAL A 261 -27.73 -7.87 -3.16
N GLN A 262 -27.53 -6.56 -3.03
CA GLN A 262 -28.58 -5.57 -3.28
C GLN A 262 -29.09 -5.63 -4.74
N SER A 263 -28.18 -5.72 -5.71
CA SER A 263 -28.55 -5.86 -7.13
C SER A 263 -29.36 -7.14 -7.40
N LYS A 264 -29.02 -8.24 -6.71
CA LYS A 264 -29.73 -9.51 -6.82
C LYS A 264 -31.13 -9.41 -6.20
N LYS A 265 -31.27 -8.75 -5.06
CA LYS A 265 -32.55 -8.44 -4.42
C LYS A 265 -33.47 -7.63 -5.33
N ASP A 266 -32.93 -6.61 -6.00
CA ASP A 266 -33.72 -5.76 -6.90
C ASP A 266 -34.19 -6.54 -8.15
N ARG A 267 -33.35 -7.46 -8.66
CA ARG A 267 -33.75 -8.36 -9.77
C ARG A 267 -34.86 -9.34 -9.36
N PHE A 268 -34.80 -9.93 -8.18
CA PHE A 268 -35.85 -10.83 -7.70
C PHE A 268 -37.21 -10.13 -7.57
N LYS A 269 -37.23 -8.89 -7.05
CA LYS A 269 -38.45 -8.09 -6.98
C LYS A 269 -39.08 -7.81 -8.35
N VAL A 270 -38.27 -7.61 -9.38
CA VAL A 270 -38.77 -7.40 -10.76
C VAL A 270 -39.35 -8.68 -11.35
N ASN A 271 -38.78 -9.83 -11.01
CA ASN A 271 -39.29 -11.13 -11.44
C ASN A 271 -40.56 -11.55 -10.69
N ASP A 272 -40.83 -10.99 -9.50
CA ASP A 272 -41.99 -11.31 -8.67
C ASP A 272 -43.25 -10.48 -8.97
N ILE A 273 -43.38 -9.95 -10.19
CA ILE A 273 -44.65 -9.36 -10.67
C ILE A 273 -45.65 -10.51 -10.86
N GLY A 274 -46.22 -11.04 -9.78
CA GLY A 274 -47.27 -12.07 -9.84
C GLY A 274 -47.45 -13.01 -8.65
N THR A 275 -46.58 -13.04 -7.63
CA THR A 275 -46.80 -13.90 -6.45
C THR A 275 -47.27 -13.12 -5.22
N ALA A 276 -48.12 -13.74 -4.40
CA ALA A 276 -48.81 -13.13 -3.26
C ALA A 276 -47.91 -12.87 -2.02
N SER A 277 -46.58 -12.70 -2.22
CA SER A 277 -45.64 -12.45 -1.12
C SER A 277 -45.66 -10.97 -0.71
N PRO A 278 -45.75 -10.63 0.59
CA PRO A 278 -45.79 -9.24 1.08
C PRO A 278 -44.60 -8.36 0.63
N ASN A 279 -43.48 -9.00 0.25
CA ASN A 279 -42.21 -8.33 -0.02
C ASN A 279 -41.73 -8.45 -1.48
N GLY A 280 -42.48 -9.15 -2.35
CA GLY A 280 -42.03 -9.42 -3.71
C GLY A 280 -40.85 -10.42 -3.79
N LEU A 281 -40.74 -11.35 -2.84
CA LEU A 281 -39.67 -12.37 -2.77
C LEU A 281 -40.22 -13.71 -2.25
N SER A 282 -39.75 -14.82 -2.79
CA SER A 282 -39.97 -16.16 -2.23
C SER A 282 -39.09 -16.42 -0.98
N ASN A 283 -39.49 -17.40 -0.16
CA ASN A 283 -38.69 -17.80 1.01
C ASN A 283 -37.29 -18.29 0.61
N THR A 284 -37.15 -19.00 -0.52
CA THR A 284 -35.86 -19.49 -1.03
C THR A 284 -34.96 -18.33 -1.50
N GLU A 285 -35.53 -17.31 -2.15
CA GLU A 285 -34.78 -16.11 -2.55
C GLU A 285 -34.31 -15.29 -1.34
N LEU A 286 -35.15 -15.18 -0.29
CA LEU A 286 -34.76 -14.55 0.97
C LEU A 286 -33.60 -15.30 1.63
N ILE A 287 -33.68 -16.62 1.75
CA ILE A 287 -32.63 -17.46 2.32
C ILE A 287 -31.32 -17.30 1.54
N ALA A 288 -31.38 -17.25 0.20
CA ALA A 288 -30.19 -17.07 -0.64
C ALA A 288 -29.55 -15.69 -0.44
N LEU A 289 -30.34 -14.63 -0.38
CA LEU A 289 -29.85 -13.26 -0.13
C LEU A 289 -29.25 -13.12 1.27
N ASP A 290 -29.93 -13.63 2.29
CA ASP A 290 -29.44 -13.59 3.68
C ASP A 290 -28.14 -14.39 3.83
N SER A 291 -28.04 -15.54 3.14
CA SER A 291 -26.84 -16.37 3.13
C SER A 291 -25.65 -15.64 2.48
N GLU A 292 -25.85 -15.02 1.31
CA GLU A 292 -24.80 -14.24 0.64
C GLU A 292 -24.38 -13.03 1.49
N GLN A 293 -25.35 -12.30 2.06
CA GLN A 293 -25.06 -11.15 2.92
C GLN A 293 -24.29 -11.56 4.18
N ALA A 294 -24.73 -12.62 4.86
CA ALA A 294 -24.07 -13.14 6.05
C ALA A 294 -22.63 -13.58 5.75
N LEU A 295 -22.40 -14.23 4.61
CA LEU A 295 -21.08 -14.67 4.19
C LEU A 295 -20.15 -13.48 3.88
N VAL A 296 -20.63 -12.46 3.16
CA VAL A 296 -19.85 -11.24 2.86
C VAL A 296 -19.41 -10.55 4.15
N VAL A 297 -20.34 -10.36 5.10
CA VAL A 297 -20.04 -9.71 6.38
C VAL A 297 -19.10 -10.55 7.24
N ALA A 298 -19.36 -11.85 7.37
CA ALA A 298 -18.54 -12.74 8.19
C ALA A 298 -17.09 -12.86 7.68
N SER A 299 -16.92 -12.99 6.37
CA SER A 299 -15.60 -13.05 5.74
C SER A 299 -14.84 -11.73 5.88
N GLY A 300 -15.53 -10.58 5.72
CA GLY A 300 -14.95 -9.26 5.97
C GLY A 300 -14.45 -9.09 7.41
N LEU A 301 -15.23 -9.52 8.41
CA LEU A 301 -14.85 -9.48 9.82
C LEU A 301 -13.69 -10.41 10.15
N SER A 302 -13.68 -11.63 9.62
CA SER A 302 -12.59 -12.58 9.84
C SER A 302 -11.28 -12.08 9.23
N THR A 303 -11.34 -11.54 8.01
CA THR A 303 -10.17 -10.98 7.32
C THR A 303 -9.64 -9.73 8.05
N THR A 304 -10.52 -8.82 8.46
CA THR A 304 -10.16 -7.62 9.24
C THR A 304 -9.47 -7.99 10.55
N SER A 305 -10.02 -8.97 11.26
CA SER A 305 -9.47 -9.39 12.55
C SER A 305 -8.10 -10.04 12.39
N SER A 306 -7.90 -10.81 11.32
CA SER A 306 -6.61 -11.42 10.98
C SER A 306 -5.57 -10.35 10.63
N ALA A 307 -5.90 -9.38 9.78
CA ALA A 307 -5.03 -8.25 9.45
C ALA A 307 -4.63 -7.42 10.68
N THR A 308 -5.55 -7.30 11.65
CA THR A 308 -5.28 -6.61 12.93
C THR A 308 -4.27 -7.37 13.80
N VAL A 309 -4.31 -8.70 13.80
CA VAL A 309 -3.30 -9.53 14.49
C VAL A 309 -1.91 -9.31 13.88
N ASP A 310 -1.82 -9.21 12.55
CA ASP A 310 -0.57 -8.95 11.85
C ASP A 310 -0.02 -7.55 12.15
N LEU A 311 -0.88 -6.52 12.19
CA LEU A 311 -0.49 -5.17 12.61
C LEU A 311 0.05 -5.17 14.05
N ILE A 312 -0.66 -5.81 14.98
CA ILE A 312 -0.23 -5.91 16.39
C ILE A 312 1.11 -6.62 16.49
N ALA A 313 1.34 -7.67 15.68
CA ALA A 313 2.63 -8.33 15.64
C ALA A 313 3.75 -7.40 15.17
N ALA A 314 3.53 -6.65 14.08
CA ALA A 314 4.51 -5.70 13.56
C ALA A 314 4.81 -4.55 14.55
N LYS A 315 3.77 -4.02 15.20
CA LYS A 315 3.92 -3.01 16.26
C LYS A 315 4.65 -3.57 17.48
N GLY A 316 4.40 -4.83 17.83
CA GLY A 316 5.12 -5.54 18.88
C GLY A 316 6.62 -5.63 18.59
N THR A 317 7.00 -6.03 17.37
CA THR A 317 8.41 -6.04 16.94
C THR A 317 9.04 -4.65 17.04
N SER A 318 8.37 -3.62 16.50
CA SER A 318 8.88 -2.24 16.57
C SER A 318 9.05 -1.74 18.01
N ALA A 319 8.11 -2.07 18.91
CA ALA A 319 8.20 -1.71 20.31
C ALA A 319 9.41 -2.36 21.00
N VAL A 320 9.66 -3.65 20.73
CA VAL A 320 10.82 -4.38 21.25
C VAL A 320 12.14 -3.81 20.68
N ASP A 321 12.19 -3.46 19.40
CA ASP A 321 13.39 -2.84 18.79
C ASP A 321 13.71 -1.47 19.40
N LYS A 322 12.68 -0.66 19.69
CA LYS A 322 12.84 0.62 20.40
C LYS A 322 13.31 0.39 21.84
N ALA A 323 12.74 -0.59 22.53
CA ALA A 323 13.18 -0.96 23.89
C ALA A 323 14.64 -1.42 23.90
N LEU A 324 15.06 -2.22 22.90
CA LEU A 324 16.46 -2.62 22.71
C LEU A 324 17.38 -1.43 22.46
N THR A 325 16.92 -0.43 21.70
CA THR A 325 17.69 0.79 21.45
C THR A 325 17.89 1.59 22.73
N VAL A 326 16.83 1.78 23.52
CA VAL A 326 16.91 2.42 24.84
C VAL A 326 17.84 1.64 25.76
N PHE A 327 17.70 0.32 25.83
CA PHE A 327 18.57 -0.52 26.65
C PHE A 327 20.05 -0.41 26.26
N LYS A 328 20.37 -0.35 24.96
CA LYS A 328 21.76 -0.16 24.49
C LYS A 328 22.35 1.17 24.95
N SER A 329 21.55 2.24 24.95
CA SER A 329 21.97 3.58 25.38
C SER A 329 22.29 3.69 26.88
N LEU A 330 21.91 2.70 27.69
CA LEU A 330 22.25 2.66 29.12
C LEU A 330 23.76 2.53 29.38
N GLY A 331 24.56 2.23 28.34
CA GLY A 331 26.02 2.27 28.43
C GLY A 331 26.66 3.56 27.93
N ASP A 332 25.87 4.55 27.51
CA ASP A 332 26.39 5.82 27.00
C ASP A 332 26.89 6.67 28.17
N VAL A 333 28.19 6.97 28.18
CA VAL A 333 28.84 7.74 29.25
C VAL A 333 28.60 9.24 29.02
N PRO A 334 27.97 9.97 29.96
CA PRO A 334 27.76 11.40 29.78
C PRO A 334 29.07 12.20 29.75
N PHE A 335 29.08 13.29 28.98
CA PHE A 335 30.25 14.15 28.86
C PHE A 335 30.72 14.68 30.23
N GLY A 336 32.02 14.56 30.51
CA GLY A 336 32.64 15.02 31.76
C GLY A 336 32.68 13.98 32.89
N PHE A 337 32.11 12.79 32.69
CA PHE A 337 32.21 11.68 33.65
C PHE A 337 33.41 10.78 33.34
N LEU A 338 34.09 10.30 34.38
CA LEU A 338 35.20 9.34 34.31
C LEU A 338 34.71 7.92 34.63
N LEU A 339 33.59 7.52 34.04
CA LEU A 339 33.01 6.18 34.19
C LEU A 339 33.21 5.37 32.91
N SER A 340 33.34 4.06 33.05
CA SER A 340 33.23 3.10 31.95
C SER A 340 31.76 2.84 31.60
N SER A 341 31.53 2.33 30.38
CA SER A 341 30.18 1.94 29.91
C SER A 341 29.51 0.93 30.85
N ASP A 342 30.30 0.02 31.44
CA ASP A 342 29.80 -1.01 32.36
C ASP A 342 29.46 -0.43 33.73
N GLU A 343 30.23 0.54 34.25
CA GLU A 343 29.89 1.25 35.49
C GLU A 343 28.60 2.07 35.35
N VAL A 344 28.37 2.69 34.19
CA VAL A 344 27.10 3.38 33.90
C VAL A 344 25.94 2.38 33.84
N ARG A 345 26.11 1.24 33.15
CA ARG A 345 25.08 0.18 33.10
C ARG A 345 24.77 -0.39 34.49
N GLU A 346 25.78 -0.61 35.33
CA GLU A 346 25.57 -1.13 36.68
C GLU A 346 24.80 -0.12 37.53
N THR A 347 25.09 1.17 37.41
CA THR A 347 24.33 2.23 38.10
C THR A 347 22.83 2.20 37.72
N TYR A 348 22.52 2.00 36.43
CA TYR A 348 21.14 1.80 35.98
C TYR A 348 20.54 0.51 36.53
N ASN A 349 21.31 -0.59 36.54
CA ASN A 349 20.88 -1.88 37.05
C ASN A 349 20.55 -1.84 38.55
N GLU A 350 21.35 -1.15 39.36
CA GLU A 350 21.09 -0.87 40.78
C GLU A 350 19.77 -0.11 40.99
N CYS A 351 19.39 0.72 40.01
CA CYS A 351 18.09 1.41 39.96
C CYS A 351 16.97 0.56 39.32
N ASN A 352 17.18 -0.74 39.11
CA ASN A 352 16.25 -1.68 38.48
C ASN A 352 15.92 -1.35 37.00
N ILE A 353 16.82 -0.66 36.30
CA ILE A 353 16.74 -0.38 34.86
C ILE A 353 17.72 -1.33 34.16
N ASN A 354 17.19 -2.47 33.71
CA ASN A 354 17.98 -3.54 33.10
C ASN A 354 17.22 -4.19 31.94
N TYR A 355 17.81 -5.23 31.34
CA TYR A 355 17.22 -5.89 30.17
C TYR A 355 15.82 -6.45 30.46
N GLY A 356 15.62 -7.04 31.63
CA GLY A 356 14.33 -7.60 32.04
C GLY A 356 13.24 -6.54 32.17
N THR A 357 13.57 -5.41 32.80
CA THR A 357 12.59 -4.33 33.04
C THR A 357 12.36 -3.42 31.83
N VAL A 358 13.33 -3.31 30.91
CA VAL A 358 13.23 -2.46 29.71
C VAL A 358 12.73 -3.25 28.50
N VAL A 359 13.31 -4.42 28.22
CA VAL A 359 13.06 -5.18 26.98
C VAL A 359 12.06 -6.30 27.21
N GLU A 360 12.29 -7.18 28.20
CA GLU A 360 11.42 -8.35 28.42
C GLU A 360 10.02 -7.94 28.88
N ALA A 361 9.90 -6.89 29.69
CA ALA A 361 8.61 -6.33 30.09
C ALA A 361 7.78 -5.87 28.88
N VAL A 362 8.41 -5.21 27.91
CA VAL A 362 7.77 -4.76 26.66
C VAL A 362 7.39 -5.96 25.79
N ASP A 363 8.31 -6.91 25.57
CA ASP A 363 8.02 -8.13 24.79
C ASP A 363 6.86 -8.94 25.41
N SER A 364 6.89 -9.14 26.74
CA SER A 364 5.83 -9.85 27.47
C SER A 364 4.46 -9.18 27.32
N HIS A 365 4.42 -7.84 27.43
CA HIS A 365 3.20 -7.07 27.18
C HIS A 365 2.70 -7.25 25.74
N CYS A 366 3.56 -7.06 24.75
CA CYS A 366 3.21 -7.21 23.33
C CYS A 366 2.72 -8.63 22.99
N ARG A 367 3.35 -9.67 23.55
CA ARG A 367 2.90 -11.07 23.40
C ARG A 367 1.51 -11.29 23.99
N THR A 368 1.23 -10.69 25.15
CA THR A 368 -0.08 -10.77 25.79
C THR A 368 -1.15 -10.11 24.94
N VAL A 369 -0.90 -8.89 24.44
CA VAL A 369 -1.83 -8.17 23.55
C VAL A 369 -2.07 -8.97 22.25
N LYS A 370 -1.01 -9.49 21.62
CA LYS A 370 -1.11 -10.34 20.42
C LYS A 370 -1.93 -11.60 20.68
N LYS A 371 -1.76 -12.26 21.83
CA LYS A 371 -2.54 -13.43 22.22
C LYS A 371 -4.03 -13.11 22.33
N THR A 372 -4.38 -12.01 23.00
CA THR A 372 -5.77 -11.54 23.10
C THR A 372 -6.38 -11.24 21.73
N ALA A 373 -5.66 -10.53 20.87
CA ALA A 373 -6.11 -10.25 19.51
C ALA A 373 -6.32 -11.54 18.69
N LYS A 374 -5.42 -12.52 18.83
CA LYS A 374 -5.54 -13.82 18.17
C LYS A 374 -6.77 -14.60 18.62
N THR A 375 -7.14 -14.53 19.91
CA THR A 375 -8.39 -15.11 20.42
C THR A 375 -9.60 -14.47 19.76
N VAL A 376 -9.63 -13.15 19.63
CA VAL A 376 -10.73 -12.43 18.93
C VAL A 376 -10.80 -12.82 17.46
N ALA A 377 -9.66 -12.83 16.75
CA ALA A 377 -9.61 -13.23 15.34
C ALA A 377 -10.11 -14.67 15.13
N THR A 378 -9.71 -15.58 16.03
CA THR A 378 -10.17 -16.98 16.01
C THR A 378 -11.68 -17.10 16.20
N SER A 379 -12.28 -16.29 17.07
CA SER A 379 -13.75 -16.25 17.21
C SER A 379 -14.45 -15.85 15.92
N PHE A 380 -13.93 -14.86 15.17
CA PHE A 380 -14.51 -14.45 13.88
C PHE A 380 -14.32 -15.51 12.79
N THR A 381 -13.14 -16.14 12.70
CA THR A 381 -12.92 -17.25 11.75
C THR A 381 -13.83 -18.43 12.05
N ASN A 382 -14.02 -18.76 13.34
CA ASN A 382 -14.96 -19.80 13.76
C ASN A 382 -16.41 -19.44 13.44
N LEU A 383 -16.80 -18.18 13.62
CA LEU A 383 -18.13 -17.69 13.26
C LEU A 383 -18.38 -17.79 11.75
N GLU A 384 -17.42 -17.34 10.92
CA GLU A 384 -17.50 -17.49 9.46
C GLU A 384 -17.67 -18.96 9.06
N THR A 385 -16.92 -19.86 9.70
CA THR A 385 -17.01 -21.31 9.44
C THR A 385 -18.39 -21.87 9.79
N LYS A 386 -18.95 -21.47 10.94
CA LYS A 386 -20.31 -21.87 11.35
C LYS A 386 -21.38 -21.32 10.40
N ILE A 387 -21.22 -20.09 9.91
CA ILE A 387 -22.13 -19.48 8.93
C ILE A 387 -22.08 -20.27 7.62
N LYS A 388 -20.88 -20.57 7.10
CA LYS A 388 -20.72 -21.42 5.89
C LYS A 388 -21.40 -22.77 6.05
N ALA A 389 -21.15 -23.48 7.15
CA ALA A 389 -21.78 -24.77 7.42
C ALA A 389 -23.31 -24.68 7.54
N GLY A 390 -23.84 -23.62 8.19
CA GLY A 390 -25.28 -23.39 8.30
C GLY A 390 -25.95 -23.10 6.96
N ILE A 391 -25.29 -22.33 6.08
CA ILE A 391 -25.75 -22.07 4.71
C ILE A 391 -25.79 -23.39 3.92
N GLU A 392 -24.73 -24.18 3.95
CA GLU A 392 -24.67 -25.49 3.28
C GLU A 392 -25.78 -26.43 3.74
N GLN A 393 -26.01 -26.53 5.05
CA GLN A 393 -27.11 -27.33 5.61
C GLN A 393 -28.48 -26.84 5.15
N THR A 394 -28.68 -25.53 5.06
CA THR A 394 -29.95 -24.94 4.61
C THR A 394 -30.20 -25.24 3.14
N VAL A 395 -29.18 -25.08 2.29
CA VAL A 395 -29.25 -25.43 0.86
C VAL A 395 -29.51 -26.93 0.66
N GLN A 396 -28.89 -27.78 1.46
CA GLN A 396 -29.08 -29.23 1.38
C GLN A 396 -30.52 -29.63 1.75
N LYS A 397 -31.07 -29.07 2.83
CA LYS A 397 -32.47 -29.30 3.23
C LYS A 397 -33.45 -28.80 2.17
N ASP A 398 -33.20 -27.65 1.57
CA ASP A 398 -34.04 -27.12 0.49
C ASP A 398 -34.06 -28.06 -0.73
N LYS A 399 -32.91 -28.61 -1.13
CA LYS A 399 -32.82 -29.62 -2.20
C LYS A 399 -33.57 -30.91 -1.87
N GLU A 400 -33.47 -31.39 -0.63
CA GLU A 400 -34.19 -32.58 -0.17
C GLU A 400 -35.71 -32.36 -0.23
N LEU A 401 -36.20 -31.21 0.23
CA LEU A 401 -37.61 -30.84 0.15
C LEU A 401 -38.11 -30.72 -1.30
N GLN A 402 -37.33 -30.11 -2.19
CA GLN A 402 -37.66 -30.04 -3.62
C GLN A 402 -37.77 -31.45 -4.24
N GLY A 403 -36.85 -32.36 -3.90
CA GLY A 403 -36.89 -33.75 -4.38
C GLY A 403 -38.12 -34.51 -3.89
N LEU A 404 -38.57 -34.27 -2.65
CA LEU A 404 -39.80 -34.87 -2.11
C LEU A 404 -41.06 -34.35 -2.82
N ILE A 405 -41.11 -33.06 -3.17
CA ILE A 405 -42.24 -32.46 -3.88
C ILE A 405 -42.29 -32.91 -5.36
N ALA A 406 -41.13 -33.11 -6.00
CA ALA A 406 -41.07 -33.53 -7.41
C ALA A 406 -41.43 -35.01 -7.64
N HIS A 407 -41.49 -35.81 -6.58
CA HIS A 407 -41.72 -37.25 -6.64
C HIS A 407 -42.96 -37.73 -5.85
N GLY A 408 -43.72 -36.82 -5.23
CA GLY A 408 -45.02 -37.08 -4.64
C GLY A 408 -46.13 -36.47 -5.49
#